data_AF-A0A9D4A8P0-F1
#
_entry.id   AF-A0A9D4A8P0-F1
#
_cell.length_a   1.000
_cell.length_b   1.000
_cell.length_c   1.000
_cell.angle_alpha   90.00
_cell.angle_beta   90.00
_cell.angle_gamma   90.00
#
_symmetry.space_group_name_H-M   'P 1'
#
loop_
_entity.id
_entity.type
_entity.pdbx_description
1 polymer ?
#
loop_
_entity_poly.entity_id
_entity_poly.type
_entity_poly.pdbx_seq_one_letter_code
_entity_poly.pdbx_strand_id
1 'polypeptide(L)'
;MDTYVKEGDMFWVPRYFAFYQIASNLEPFEFLGFTISLHKNQHQFLVGANSLLHTLNNLELTDAFGVSKKRIRRLINAQHESVILPSSSSINDNDKKNNMFAF
;
A
#
# COMPACT_ATOMS: atom_id res chain seq x y z
N MET A 1 8.65 2.27 9.84
CA MET A 1 9.72 1.82 10.77
C MET A 1 10.04 0.45 10.28
N ASP A 2 11.00 0.33 9.37
CA ASP A 2 10.90 -0.69 8.35
C ASP A 2 11.44 -2.05 8.84
N THR A 3 10.83 -3.16 8.42
CA THR A 3 10.97 -4.53 8.93
C THR A 3 10.78 -5.57 7.85
N TYR A 4 11.43 -6.70 8.08
CA TYR A 4 11.22 -7.92 7.33
C TYR A 4 10.46 -8.90 8.21
N VAL A 5 9.56 -9.65 7.60
CA VAL A 5 8.79 -10.72 8.23
C VAL A 5 9.10 -12.03 7.52
N LYS A 6 9.02 -13.12 8.27
CA LYS A 6 9.09 -14.49 7.78
C LYS A 6 7.99 -15.32 8.45
N GLU A 7 7.87 -16.58 8.03
CA GLU A 7 6.95 -17.51 8.66
C GLU A 7 7.17 -17.57 10.19
N GLY A 8 6.07 -17.50 10.94
CA GLY A 8 6.07 -17.49 12.40
C GLY A 8 6.16 -16.10 13.04
N ASP A 9 6.47 -15.05 12.28
CA ASP A 9 6.50 -13.68 12.81
C ASP A 9 5.08 -13.13 12.99
N MET A 10 4.91 -12.29 14.02
CA MET A 10 3.67 -11.57 14.29
C MET A 10 3.94 -10.07 14.31
N PHE A 11 3.11 -9.31 13.60
CA PHE A 11 3.12 -7.86 13.62
C PHE A 11 1.71 -7.33 13.85
N TRP A 12 1.61 -6.08 14.28
CA TRP A 12 0.33 -5.42 14.50
C TRP A 12 0.36 -4.04 13.84
N VAL A 13 -0.78 -3.65 13.27
CA VAL A 13 -0.94 -2.35 12.63
C VAL A 13 -1.97 -1.55 13.42
N PRO A 14 -1.59 -0.38 14.00
CA PRO A 14 -2.53 0.49 14.68
C PRO A 14 -3.62 1.00 13.73
N ARG A 15 -4.78 1.34 14.29
CA ARG A 15 -5.84 2.01 13.53
C ARG A 15 -5.30 3.34 12.95
N TYR A 16 -5.63 3.60 11.68
CA TYR A 16 -5.19 4.78 10.91
C TYR A 16 -3.69 4.87 10.60
N PHE A 17 -2.94 3.79 10.84
CA PHE A 17 -1.57 3.71 10.36
C PHE A 17 -1.57 3.28 8.88
N ALA A 18 -0.96 4.08 8.01
CA ALA A 18 -0.84 3.76 6.58
C ALA A 18 0.22 2.68 6.38
N PHE A 19 -0.11 1.68 5.56
CA PHE A 19 0.72 0.49 5.36
C PHE A 19 0.40 -0.19 3.99
N TYR A 20 1.30 -1.04 3.50
CA TYR A 20 1.51 -1.74 2.23
C TYR A 20 2.46 -2.95 2.43
N GLN A 21 2.03 -4.12 2.00
CA GLN A 21 2.82 -5.34 2.12
C GLN A 21 3.39 -5.75 0.77
N ILE A 22 4.66 -6.17 0.73
CA ILE A 22 5.32 -6.59 -0.50
C ILE A 22 5.81 -8.03 -0.34
N ALA A 23 5.31 -8.90 -1.21
CA ALA A 23 5.78 -10.27 -1.34
C ALA A 23 7.20 -10.32 -1.93
N SER A 24 7.94 -11.36 -1.59
CA SER A 24 9.18 -11.69 -2.28
C SER A 24 8.92 -12.00 -3.76
N ASN A 25 9.93 -11.83 -4.61
CA ASN A 25 9.87 -12.27 -6.00
C ASN A 25 9.92 -13.81 -6.13
N LEU A 26 10.37 -14.50 -5.08
CA LEU A 26 10.60 -15.94 -5.08
C LEU A 26 9.34 -16.73 -4.69
N GLU A 27 8.59 -16.24 -3.72
CA GLU A 27 7.48 -16.97 -3.11
C GLU A 27 6.32 -16.03 -2.73
N PRO A 28 5.06 -16.51 -2.79
CA PRO A 28 3.89 -15.76 -2.34
C PRO A 28 3.99 -15.36 -0.86
N PHE A 29 3.40 -14.21 -0.52
CA PHE A 29 3.24 -13.80 0.87
C PHE A 29 1.88 -14.28 1.42
N GLU A 30 1.91 -15.29 2.29
CA GLU A 30 0.74 -15.80 2.99
C GLU A 30 0.73 -15.32 4.44
N PHE A 31 -0.42 -14.81 4.91
CA PHE A 31 -0.60 -14.38 6.30
C PHE A 31 -2.05 -14.53 6.76
N LEU A 32 -2.23 -14.59 8.08
CA LEU A 32 -3.53 -14.57 8.75
C LEU A 32 -3.61 -13.35 9.67
N GLY A 33 -4.69 -12.57 9.54
CA GLY A 33 -4.90 -11.36 10.33
C GLY A 33 -6.08 -11.48 11.29
N PHE A 34 -5.94 -10.89 12.47
CA PHE A 34 -7.03 -10.72 13.44
C PHE A 34 -7.33 -9.23 13.61
N THR A 35 -8.60 -8.85 13.61
CA THR A 35 -9.02 -7.46 13.89
C THR A 35 -9.62 -7.38 15.29
N ILE A 36 -9.02 -6.54 16.14
CA ILE A 36 -9.42 -6.36 17.56
C ILE A 36 -10.53 -5.29 17.71
N SER A 37 -10.87 -4.58 16.64
CA SER A 37 -11.87 -3.51 16.65
C SER A 37 -13.31 -4.05 16.72
N LEU A 38 -14.11 -3.51 17.64
CA LEU A 38 -15.57 -3.72 17.71
C LEU A 38 -16.34 -3.00 16.59
N HIS A 39 -15.70 -2.06 15.89
CA HIS A 39 -16.29 -1.30 14.80
C HIS A 39 -15.94 -1.92 13.44
N LYS A 40 -16.85 -1.76 12.48
CA LYS A 40 -16.65 -2.21 11.10
C LYS A 40 -15.35 -1.62 10.54
N ASN A 41 -14.45 -2.49 10.12
CA ASN A 41 -13.21 -2.07 9.48
C ASN A 41 -13.55 -1.48 8.10
N GLN A 42 -13.25 -0.19 7.91
CA GLN A 42 -13.41 0.51 6.64
C GLN A 42 -12.03 0.80 6.09
N HIS A 43 -11.54 -0.11 5.24
CA HIS A 43 -10.24 0.06 4.60
C HIS A 43 -10.26 1.29 3.69
N GLN A 44 -9.33 2.21 3.94
CA GLN A 44 -9.11 3.41 3.14
C GLN A 44 -7.84 3.21 2.33
N PHE A 45 -7.98 3.06 1.02
CA PHE A 45 -6.85 2.87 0.12
C PHE A 45 -6.28 4.22 -0.29
N LEU A 46 -4.94 4.35 -0.29
CA LEU A 46 -4.23 5.57 -0.70
C LEU A 46 -3.80 5.52 -2.17
N VAL A 47 -3.66 4.32 -2.73
CA VAL A 47 -3.24 4.07 -4.12
C VAL A 47 -4.21 3.05 -4.75
N GLY A 48 -4.31 3.06 -6.07
CA GLY A 48 -5.16 2.14 -6.84
C GLY A 48 -6.50 2.74 -7.24
N ALA A 49 -7.25 2.01 -8.05
CA ALA A 49 -8.53 2.45 -8.60
C ALA A 49 -9.61 2.77 -7.54
N ASN A 50 -9.49 2.19 -6.34
CA ASN A 50 -10.35 2.48 -5.19
C ASN A 50 -9.71 3.47 -4.19
N SER A 51 -8.65 4.18 -4.60
CA SER A 51 -8.00 5.18 -3.76
C SER A 51 -8.97 6.29 -3.36
N LEU A 52 -8.86 6.76 -2.10
CA LEU A 52 -9.55 7.96 -1.63
C LEU A 52 -9.25 9.18 -2.49
N LEU A 53 -8.10 9.22 -3.18
CA LEU A 53 -7.73 10.32 -4.07
C LEU A 53 -8.73 10.48 -5.23
N HIS A 54 -9.45 9.43 -5.64
CA HIS A 54 -10.53 9.54 -6.63
C HIS A 54 -11.78 10.25 -6.08
N THR A 55 -11.97 10.25 -4.76
CA THR A 55 -13.13 10.85 -4.09
C THR A 55 -12.89 12.30 -3.66
N LEU A 56 -11.63 12.71 -3.55
CA LEU A 56 -11.24 14.06 -3.17
C LEU A 56 -11.37 15.02 -4.36
N ASN A 57 -11.69 16.28 -4.07
CA ASN A 57 -11.83 17.31 -5.08
C ASN A 57 -10.49 17.56 -5.77
N ASN A 58 -10.47 17.44 -7.10
CA ASN A 58 -9.27 17.71 -7.90
C ASN A 58 -8.67 19.10 -7.64
N LEU A 59 -9.48 20.11 -7.29
CA LEU A 59 -8.98 21.46 -6.98
C LEU A 59 -8.22 21.49 -5.63
N GLU A 60 -8.76 20.84 -4.61
CA GLU A 60 -8.10 20.72 -3.30
C GLU A 60 -6.78 19.98 -3.43
N LEU A 61 -6.75 18.91 -4.22
CA LEU A 61 -5.52 18.17 -4.50
C LEU A 61 -4.51 19.00 -5.28
N THR A 62 -4.94 19.81 -6.27
CA THR A 62 -3.99 20.67 -6.98
C THR A 62 -3.33 21.68 -6.06
N ASP A 63 -4.09 22.26 -5.14
CA ASP A 63 -3.59 23.28 -4.21
C ASP A 63 -2.70 22.63 -3.14
N ALA A 64 -3.11 21.48 -2.58
CA ALA A 64 -2.35 20.75 -1.57
C ALA A 64 -1.01 20.22 -2.11
N PHE A 65 -0.99 19.72 -3.34
CA PHE A 65 0.22 19.17 -3.96
C PHE A 65 1.02 20.21 -4.77
N GLY A 66 0.50 21.43 -4.97
CA GLY A 66 1.15 22.47 -5.76
C GLY A 66 1.37 22.09 -7.23
N VAL A 67 0.43 21.35 -7.83
CA VAL A 67 0.55 20.82 -9.21
C VAL A 67 -0.65 21.15 -10.08
N SER A 68 -0.48 21.07 -11.40
CA SER A 68 -1.57 21.30 -12.34
C SER A 68 -2.64 20.19 -12.29
N LYS A 69 -3.89 20.54 -12.63
CA LYS A 69 -5.01 19.59 -12.73
C LYS A 69 -4.71 18.42 -13.66
N LYS A 70 -3.96 18.67 -14.75
CA LYS A 70 -3.54 17.60 -15.68
C LYS A 70 -2.59 16.63 -15.00
N ARG A 71 -1.66 17.12 -14.18
CA ARG A 71 -0.67 16.30 -13.47
C ARG A 71 -1.33 15.44 -12.39
N ILE A 72 -2.24 16.02 -11.58
CA ILE A 72 -2.92 15.25 -10.53
C ILE A 72 -3.84 14.17 -11.13
N ARG A 73 -4.59 14.48 -12.19
CA ARG A 73 -5.42 13.48 -12.89
C ARG A 73 -4.59 12.35 -13.47
N ARG A 74 -3.44 12.67 -14.08
CA ARG A 74 -2.54 11.64 -14.61
C ARG A 74 -2.00 10.74 -13.49
N LEU A 75 -1.64 11.32 -12.34
CA LEU A 75 -1.14 10.57 -11.19
C LEU A 75 -2.20 9.61 -10.63
N ILE A 76 -3.39 10.13 -10.35
CA ILE A 76 -4.49 9.36 -9.75
C ILE A 76 -4.92 8.21 -10.69
N ASN A 77 -4.95 8.45 -12.00
CA ASN A 77 -5.39 7.45 -12.98
C ASN A 77 -4.27 6.53 -13.49
N ALA A 78 -3.04 6.63 -12.95
CA ALA A 78 -1.91 5.83 -13.44
C ALA A 78 -1.94 4.37 -12.99
N GLN A 79 -2.58 4.08 -11.85
CA GLN A 79 -2.72 2.72 -11.33
C GLN A 79 -4.16 2.23 -11.57
N HIS A 80 -4.28 1.17 -12.36
CA HIS A 80 -5.57 0.59 -12.74
C HIS A 80 -6.03 -0.52 -11.79
N GLU A 81 -5.10 -1.17 -11.10
CA GLU A 81 -5.43 -2.16 -10.08
C GLU A 81 -5.93 -1.51 -8.79
N SER A 82 -6.74 -2.24 -8.03
CA SER A 82 -7.47 -1.68 -6.89
C SER A 82 -6.74 -1.83 -5.56
N VAL A 83 -6.54 -3.08 -5.09
CA VAL A 83 -6.02 -3.36 -3.72
C VAL A 83 -4.66 -4.05 -3.75
N ILE A 84 -4.52 -5.12 -4.55
CA ILE A 84 -3.25 -5.83 -4.74
C ILE A 84 -2.66 -5.31 -6.04
N LEU A 85 -1.47 -4.70 -5.95
CA LEU A 85 -0.82 -4.03 -7.07
C LEU A 85 0.42 -4.83 -7.50
N PRO A 86 0.76 -4.86 -8.79
CA PRO A 86 2.01 -5.45 -9.24
C PRO A 86 3.19 -4.66 -8.68
N SER A 87 4.17 -5.37 -8.13
CA SER A 87 5.43 -4.78 -7.67
C SER A 87 6.33 -4.43 -8.87
N SER A 88 7.02 -3.30 -8.81
CA SER A 88 8.09 -3.00 -9.77
C SER A 88 9.28 -3.92 -9.51
N SER A 89 9.76 -4.63 -10.53
CA SER A 89 10.79 -5.71 -10.40
C SER A 89 12.21 -5.24 -10.00
N SER A 90 12.36 -4.10 -9.32
CA SER A 90 13.64 -3.46 -9.03
C SER A 90 13.98 -3.52 -7.53
N ILE A 91 13.96 -4.71 -6.94
CA ILE A 91 14.70 -4.99 -5.70
C ILE A 91 15.89 -5.84 -6.14
N ASN A 92 17.11 -5.27 -6.08
CA ASN A 92 18.33 -5.99 -6.40
C ASN A 92 18.43 -7.23 -5.49
N ASP A 93 18.51 -8.41 -6.11
CA ASP A 93 18.48 -9.74 -5.50
C ASP A 93 19.65 -10.07 -4.54
N ASN A 94 20.57 -9.13 -4.30
CA ASN A 94 21.78 -9.41 -3.52
C ASN A 94 21.60 -9.31 -1.99
N ASP A 95 20.46 -8.82 -1.48
CA ASP A 95 20.31 -8.54 -0.04
C ASP A 95 19.30 -9.41 0.73
N LYS A 96 18.52 -10.31 0.11
CA LYS A 96 17.34 -10.89 0.81
C LYS A 96 17.14 -12.36 0.57
N LYS A 97 18.03 -13.16 1.16
CA LYS A 97 17.88 -14.61 1.15
C LYS A 97 16.72 -15.16 2.00
N ASN A 98 15.92 -14.36 2.73
CA ASN A 98 14.80 -14.89 3.54
C ASN A 98 13.78 -13.83 4.04
N ASN A 99 13.68 -12.66 3.39
CA ASN A 99 13.12 -11.48 4.07
C ASN A 99 11.99 -10.83 3.25
N MET A 100 10.75 -11.06 3.68
CA MET A 100 9.52 -10.47 3.12
C MET A 100 9.27 -9.11 3.77
N PHE A 101 8.81 -8.10 3.03
CA PHE A 101 8.67 -6.74 3.59
C PHE A 101 7.22 -6.49 4.01
N ALA A 102 7.02 -6.01 5.24
CA ALA A 102 5.70 -5.61 5.72
C ALA A 102 5.73 -4.18 6.27
N PHE A 103 5.36 -3.17 5.46
CA PHE A 103 4.91 -1.84 5.93
C PHE A 103 3.60 -1.54 5.32
#